data_AF-A0A924LVI6-F1
#
_entry.id   AF-A0A924LVI6-F1
#
_cell.length_a   1.000
_cell.length_b   1.000
_cell.length_c   1.000
_cell.angle_alpha   90.00
_cell.angle_beta   90.00
_cell.angle_gamma   90.00
#
_symmetry.space_group_name_H-M   'P 1'
#
loop_
_entity.id
_entity.type
_entity.pdbx_description
1 polymer ?
#
loop_
_entity_poly.entity_id
_entity_poly.type
_entity_poly.pdbx_seq_one_letter_code
_entity_poly.pdbx_strand_id
1 'polypeptide(L)'
;MSLVLFIGVVFGLIGVFDAVVTRGRLQQEIATARAQRPVDDATGLLNQRAYLPRITSELKRAQRSNASVWLSVWTVTDGDPDRFGRVAADGLRFPEVGFRLDERVFCFARPGASEPIRTDLLARLRAAGPREQTAVGEVTWRAGDPDAMRLLHAAIGAMR
;
A
#
# COMPACT_ATOMS: atom_id res chain seq x y z
N MET A 1 -14.57 41.02 46.76
CA MET A 1 -13.76 40.77 45.55
C MET A 1 -13.22 39.33 45.48
N SER A 2 -14.03 38.29 45.72
CA SER A 2 -13.51 36.91 45.76
C SER A 2 -14.36 35.89 44.96
N LEU A 3 -15.68 36.05 44.95
CA LEU A 3 -16.59 35.12 44.25
C LEU A 3 -16.53 35.23 42.71
N VAL A 4 -16.46 36.45 42.17
CA VAL A 4 -16.43 36.67 40.70
C VAL A 4 -15.13 36.13 40.07
N LEU A 5 -14.01 36.29 40.77
CA LEU A 5 -12.72 35.73 40.36
C LEU A 5 -12.72 34.20 40.38
N PHE A 6 -13.33 33.61 41.41
CA PHE A 6 -13.47 32.16 41.53
C PHE A 6 -14.30 31.57 40.37
N ILE A 7 -15.43 32.19 40.05
CA ILE A 7 -16.30 31.77 38.95
C ILE A 7 -15.56 31.84 37.60
N GLY A 8 -14.82 32.93 37.34
CA GLY A 8 -14.02 33.08 36.11
C GLY A 8 -12.95 32.00 35.93
N VAL A 9 -12.26 31.62 37.01
CA VAL A 9 -11.24 30.55 36.99
C VAL A 9 -11.88 29.18 36.72
N VAL A 10 -13.03 28.88 37.34
CA VAL A 10 -13.74 27.62 37.13
C VAL A 10 -14.24 27.50 35.69
N PHE A 11 -14.85 28.55 35.13
CA PHE A 11 -15.29 28.54 33.72
C PHE A 11 -14.12 28.44 32.74
N GLY A 12 -12.99 29.10 33.02
CA GLY A 12 -11.77 28.99 32.21
C GLY A 12 -11.20 27.56 32.19
N LEU A 13 -11.15 26.89 33.35
CA LEU A 13 -10.69 25.51 33.45
C LEU A 13 -11.61 24.52 32.72
N ILE A 14 -12.93 24.70 32.80
CA ILE A 14 -13.90 23.87 32.07
C ILE A 14 -13.72 24.01 30.55
N GLY A 15 -13.56 25.25 30.04
CA GLY A 15 -13.33 25.49 28.61
C GLY A 15 -12.02 24.90 28.09
N VAL A 16 -10.95 24.95 28.89
CA VAL A 16 -9.66 24.32 28.54
C VAL A 16 -9.80 22.79 28.51
N PHE A 17 -10.49 22.20 29.49
CA PHE A 17 -10.70 20.77 29.54
C PHE A 17 -11.54 20.27 28.35
N ASP A 18 -12.60 21.00 27.99
CA ASP A 18 -13.45 20.71 26.84
C ASP A 18 -12.68 20.79 25.51
N ALA A 19 -11.81 21.79 25.34
CA ALA A 19 -10.96 21.94 24.16
C ALA A 19 -9.91 20.82 24.05
N VAL A 20 -9.31 20.38 25.16
CA VAL A 20 -8.34 19.28 25.19
C VAL A 20 -9.00 17.94 24.87
N VAL A 21 -10.17 17.66 25.47
CA VAL A 21 -10.95 16.44 25.21
C VAL A 21 -11.40 16.38 23.75
N THR A 22 -11.91 17.50 23.21
CA THR A 22 -12.33 17.59 21.81
C THR A 22 -11.16 17.39 20.85
N ARG A 23 -9.98 17.97 21.15
CA ARG A 23 -8.77 17.76 20.35
C ARG A 23 -8.28 16.31 20.39
N GLY A 24 -8.31 15.67 21.56
CA GLY A 24 -7.96 14.25 21.71
C GLY A 24 -8.90 13.33 20.92
N ARG A 25 -10.21 13.60 20.96
CA ARG A 25 -11.23 12.87 20.20
C ARG A 25 -11.04 13.05 18.69
N LEU A 26 -10.81 14.26 18.22
CA LEU A 26 -10.53 14.54 16.80
C LEU A 26 -9.24 13.84 16.32
N GLN A 27 -8.20 13.80 17.15
CA GLN A 27 -6.98 13.07 16.83
C GLN A 27 -7.22 11.56 16.75
N GLN A 28 -8.04 10.98 17.63
CA GLN A 28 -8.44 9.58 17.55
C GLN A 28 -9.30 9.29 16.31
N GLU A 29 -10.25 10.15 15.98
CA GLU A 29 -11.09 10.00 14.78
C GLU A 29 -10.24 10.10 13.50
N ILE A 30 -9.27 11.02 13.44
CA ILE A 30 -8.31 11.13 12.33
C ILE A 30 -7.38 9.91 12.26
N ALA A 31 -6.87 9.42 13.39
CA ALA A 31 -6.02 8.22 13.43
C ALA A 31 -6.80 6.98 13.00
N THR A 32 -8.06 6.86 13.42
CA THR A 32 -8.95 5.76 13.02
C THR A 32 -9.31 5.85 11.54
N ALA A 33 -9.59 7.05 11.02
CA ALA A 33 -9.86 7.28 9.60
C ALA A 33 -8.61 7.03 8.73
N ARG A 34 -7.40 7.41 9.19
CA ARG A 34 -6.14 7.06 8.52
C ARG A 34 -5.89 5.55 8.54
N ALA A 35 -6.17 4.88 9.66
CA ALA A 35 -6.08 3.42 9.76
C ALA A 35 -7.06 2.65 8.85
N GLN A 36 -8.10 3.33 8.35
CA GLN A 36 -9.08 2.80 7.40
C GLN A 36 -8.74 3.14 5.93
N ARG A 37 -7.74 3.98 5.65
CA ARG A 37 -7.37 4.31 4.27
C ARG A 37 -6.78 3.07 3.59
N PRO A 38 -7.16 2.77 2.33
CA PRO A 38 -6.62 1.64 1.59
C PRO A 38 -5.22 1.91 1.02
N VAL A 39 -4.71 3.13 1.19
CA VAL A 39 -3.45 3.63 0.61
C VAL A 39 -2.44 3.88 1.72
N ASP A 40 -1.17 3.57 1.45
CA ASP A 40 -0.02 3.92 2.27
C ASP A 40 0.35 5.39 2.02
N ASP A 41 0.27 6.23 3.06
CA ASP A 41 0.48 7.69 2.93
C ASP A 41 1.90 8.04 2.46
N ALA A 42 2.90 7.18 2.70
CA ALA A 42 4.30 7.43 2.34
C ALA A 42 4.59 7.18 0.85
N THR A 43 3.91 6.21 0.24
CA THR A 43 4.18 5.74 -1.13
C THR A 43 3.05 5.99 -2.11
N GLY A 44 1.83 6.23 -1.64
CA GLY A 44 0.64 6.32 -2.51
C GLY A 44 0.17 4.96 -3.05
N LEU A 45 0.84 3.87 -2.71
CA LEU A 45 0.46 2.50 -3.09
C LEU A 45 -0.63 1.95 -2.17
N LEU A 46 -1.33 0.92 -2.61
CA LEU A 46 -2.28 0.20 -1.75
C LEU A 46 -1.54 -0.48 -0.60
N ASN A 47 -2.08 -0.40 0.62
CA ASN A 47 -1.47 -1.01 1.80
C ASN A 47 -1.81 -2.49 1.96
N GLN A 48 -1.19 -3.12 2.96
CA GLN A 48 -1.35 -4.54 3.26
C GLN A 48 -2.82 -4.97 3.52
N ARG A 49 -3.69 -4.07 3.98
CA ARG A 49 -5.11 -4.41 4.19
C ARG A 49 -5.92 -4.36 2.89
N ALA A 50 -5.58 -3.45 2.00
CA ALA A 50 -6.29 -3.25 0.74
C ALA A 50 -5.88 -4.21 -0.38
N TYR A 51 -4.66 -4.79 -0.32
CA TYR A 51 -4.19 -5.63 -1.43
C TYR A 51 -4.98 -6.93 -1.56
N LEU A 52 -5.25 -7.66 -0.47
CA LEU A 52 -5.87 -8.98 -0.52
C LEU A 52 -7.23 -8.99 -1.23
N PRO A 53 -8.18 -8.10 -0.88
CA PRO A 53 -9.44 -8.00 -1.61
C PRO A 53 -9.23 -7.62 -3.08
N ARG A 54 -8.31 -6.70 -3.36
CA ARG A 54 -8.06 -6.20 -4.72
C ARG A 54 -7.45 -7.28 -5.62
N ILE A 55 -6.38 -7.93 -5.19
CA ILE A 55 -5.75 -9.01 -5.96
C ILE A 55 -6.70 -10.19 -6.14
N THR A 56 -7.47 -10.56 -5.11
CA THR A 56 -8.49 -11.61 -5.21
C THR A 56 -9.54 -11.27 -6.25
N SER A 57 -9.97 -10.00 -6.32
CA SER A 57 -10.93 -9.56 -7.33
C SER A 57 -10.37 -9.66 -8.76
N GLU A 58 -9.09 -9.30 -8.95
CA GLU A 58 -8.42 -9.42 -10.25
C GLU A 58 -8.21 -10.88 -10.65
N LEU A 59 -7.81 -11.76 -9.72
CA LEU A 59 -7.70 -13.20 -9.99
C LEU A 59 -9.06 -13.82 -10.35
N LYS A 60 -10.13 -13.49 -9.62
CA LYS A 60 -11.49 -13.94 -9.95
C LYS A 60 -11.94 -13.46 -11.33
N ARG A 61 -11.60 -12.21 -11.68
CA ARG A 61 -11.90 -11.65 -13.01
C ARG A 61 -11.13 -12.40 -14.09
N ALA A 62 -9.83 -12.60 -13.89
CA ALA A 62 -8.95 -13.33 -14.79
C ALA A 62 -9.39 -14.79 -14.96
N GLN A 63 -9.83 -15.45 -13.89
CA GLN A 63 -10.41 -16.80 -13.92
C GLN A 63 -11.61 -16.89 -14.86
N ARG A 64 -12.56 -15.94 -14.75
CA ARG A 64 -13.77 -15.94 -15.59
C ARG A 64 -13.46 -15.71 -17.07
N SER A 65 -12.41 -14.94 -17.37
CA SER A 65 -11.99 -14.64 -18.73
C SER A 65 -10.88 -15.56 -19.25
N ASN A 66 -10.50 -16.59 -18.49
CA ASN A 66 -9.33 -17.45 -18.75
C ASN A 66 -8.04 -16.65 -19.06
N ALA A 67 -7.86 -15.51 -18.39
CA ALA A 67 -6.68 -14.65 -18.51
C ALA A 67 -5.64 -14.99 -17.44
N SER A 68 -4.38 -14.67 -17.71
CA SER A 68 -3.31 -14.75 -16.72
C SER A 68 -3.22 -13.47 -15.88
N VAL A 69 -2.59 -13.55 -14.70
CA VAL A 69 -2.18 -12.37 -13.93
C VAL A 69 -0.70 -12.51 -13.61
N TRP A 70 0.11 -11.61 -14.16
CA TRP A 70 1.53 -11.54 -13.83
C TRP A 70 1.73 -10.72 -12.56
N LEU A 71 2.62 -11.20 -11.69
CA LEU A 71 2.94 -10.60 -10.41
C LEU A 71 4.47 -10.53 -10.25
N SER A 72 4.95 -9.38 -9.80
CA SER A 72 6.34 -9.19 -9.40
C SER A 72 6.40 -8.66 -7.98
N VAL A 73 7.25 -9.27 -7.16
CA VAL A 73 7.57 -8.82 -5.80
C VAL A 73 8.97 -8.25 -5.80
N TRP A 74 9.11 -7.07 -5.21
CA TRP A 74 10.33 -6.28 -5.16
C TRP A 74 10.68 -6.04 -3.70
N THR A 75 11.91 -6.40 -3.32
CA THR A 75 12.46 -6.11 -2.00
C THR A 75 13.59 -5.11 -2.14
N VAL A 76 13.46 -3.94 -1.51
CA VAL A 76 14.50 -2.91 -1.47
C VAL A 76 15.54 -3.33 -0.43
N THR A 77 16.66 -3.89 -0.89
CA THR A 77 17.75 -4.41 -0.04
C THR A 77 18.67 -3.30 0.44
N ASP A 78 18.77 -2.20 -0.30
CA ASP A 78 19.55 -1.01 0.05
C ASP A 78 18.92 0.26 -0.56
N GLY A 79 19.02 1.39 0.15
CA GLY A 79 18.39 2.67 -0.22
C GLY A 79 17.07 3.00 0.50
N ASP A 80 16.34 3.99 -0.04
CA ASP A 80 15.09 4.54 0.50
C ASP A 80 13.85 3.84 -0.10
N PRO A 81 13.16 2.98 0.67
CA PRO A 81 11.99 2.24 0.17
C PRO A 81 10.78 3.15 -0.09
N ASP A 82 10.61 4.24 0.65
CA ASP A 82 9.48 5.16 0.44
C ASP A 82 9.63 5.92 -0.87
N ARG A 83 10.85 6.36 -1.19
CA ARG A 83 11.16 6.96 -2.49
C ARG A 83 10.90 6.00 -3.63
N PHE A 84 11.39 4.76 -3.54
CA PHE A 84 11.11 3.74 -4.54
C PHE A 84 9.61 3.54 -4.73
N GLY A 85 8.85 3.37 -3.65
CA GLY A 85 7.42 3.18 -3.68
C GLY A 85 6.66 4.32 -4.35
N ARG A 86 7.02 5.59 -4.06
CA ARG A 86 6.42 6.78 -4.71
C ARG A 86 6.67 6.80 -6.21
N VAL A 87 7.92 6.65 -6.63
CA VAL A 87 8.27 6.70 -8.07
C VAL A 87 7.67 5.51 -8.82
N ALA A 88 7.63 4.34 -8.20
CA ALA A 88 6.96 3.18 -8.76
C ALA A 88 5.44 3.40 -8.91
N ALA A 89 4.79 4.01 -7.91
CA ALA A 89 3.36 4.34 -7.96
C ALA A 89 3.03 5.29 -9.12
N ASP A 90 3.80 6.36 -9.28
CA ASP A 90 3.66 7.34 -10.37
C ASP A 90 3.88 6.71 -11.75
N GLY A 91 4.68 5.65 -11.80
CA GLY A 91 4.97 4.91 -13.02
C GLY A 91 3.86 3.97 -13.47
N LEU A 92 2.87 3.62 -12.64
CA LEU A 92 1.86 2.60 -12.96
C LEU A 92 0.81 3.10 -13.97
N ARG A 93 0.42 2.21 -14.88
CA ARG A 93 -0.58 2.45 -15.93
C ARG A 93 -1.73 1.47 -15.79
N PHE A 94 -2.97 1.95 -15.86
CA PHE A 94 -4.14 1.06 -15.82
C PHE A 94 -4.06 -0.06 -16.89
N PRO A 95 -4.50 -1.30 -16.60
CA PRO A 95 -4.90 -1.90 -15.31
C PRO A 95 -3.77 -2.46 -14.41
N GLU A 96 -2.58 -1.89 -14.39
CA GLU A 96 -1.53 -2.24 -13.41
C GLU A 96 -1.95 -1.82 -11.99
N VAL A 97 -1.56 -2.62 -11.00
CA VAL A 97 -1.84 -2.34 -9.59
C VAL A 97 -0.57 -2.54 -8.78
N GLY A 98 -0.27 -1.62 -7.88
CA GLY A 98 0.88 -1.70 -6.98
C GLY A 98 0.45 -1.72 -5.51
N PHE A 99 1.20 -2.47 -4.72
CA PHE A 99 0.94 -2.70 -3.30
C PHE A 99 2.23 -2.57 -2.51
N ARG A 100 2.15 -1.95 -1.33
CA ARG A 100 3.16 -2.06 -0.30
C ARG A 100 2.78 -3.19 0.65
N LEU A 101 3.54 -4.28 0.61
CA LEU A 101 3.31 -5.45 1.46
C LEU A 101 3.92 -5.28 2.86
N ASP A 102 5.07 -4.63 2.92
CA ASP A 102 5.85 -4.35 4.13
C ASP A 102 6.70 -3.08 3.91
N GLU A 103 7.48 -2.66 4.92
CA GLU A 103 8.33 -1.47 4.87
C GLU A 103 9.21 -1.44 3.61
N ARG A 104 9.80 -2.58 3.22
CA ARG A 104 10.73 -2.71 2.09
C ARG A 104 10.24 -3.59 0.96
N VAL A 105 9.02 -4.13 1.08
CA VAL A 105 8.51 -5.15 0.16
C VAL A 105 7.30 -4.61 -0.60
N PHE A 106 7.39 -4.65 -1.92
CA PHE A 106 6.39 -4.13 -2.85
C PHE A 106 5.92 -5.24 -3.78
N CYS A 107 4.68 -5.19 -4.21
CA CYS A 107 4.12 -6.12 -5.18
C CYS A 107 3.45 -5.34 -6.31
N PHE A 108 3.71 -5.73 -7.55
CA PHE A 108 3.08 -5.15 -8.73
C PHE A 108 2.39 -6.25 -9.53
N ALA A 109 1.14 -6.01 -9.90
CA ALA A 109 0.28 -6.95 -10.60
C ALA A 109 -0.16 -6.40 -11.95
N ARG A 110 -0.19 -7.25 -12.96
CA ARG A 110 -0.73 -6.95 -14.28
C ARG A 110 -1.60 -8.10 -14.81
N PRO A 111 -2.93 -7.90 -14.92
CA PRO A 111 -3.80 -8.83 -15.63
C PRO A 111 -3.52 -8.87 -17.13
N GLY A 112 -3.55 -10.06 -17.73
CA GLY A 112 -3.37 -10.29 -19.16
C GLY A 112 -2.02 -9.83 -19.70
N ALA A 113 -0.96 -9.89 -18.88
CA ALA A 113 0.35 -9.40 -19.27
C ALA A 113 0.99 -10.31 -20.32
N SER A 114 1.17 -9.80 -21.54
CA SER A 114 2.05 -10.40 -22.55
C SER A 114 3.52 -10.11 -22.21
N GLU A 115 4.46 -10.86 -22.82
CA GLU A 115 5.90 -10.65 -22.63
C GLU A 115 6.32 -9.18 -22.82
N PRO A 116 5.90 -8.47 -23.89
CA PRO A 116 6.29 -7.07 -24.07
C PRO A 116 5.78 -6.14 -22.96
N ILE A 117 4.56 -6.39 -22.46
CA ILE A 117 3.96 -5.60 -21.38
C ILE A 117 4.72 -5.83 -20.08
N ARG A 118 5.07 -7.09 -19.78
CA ARG A 118 5.88 -7.43 -18.61
C ARG A 118 7.23 -6.74 -18.65
N THR A 119 7.92 -6.79 -19.79
CA THR A 119 9.23 -6.17 -19.98
C THR A 119 9.18 -4.65 -19.84
N ASP A 120 8.17 -3.98 -20.41
CA ASP A 120 7.97 -2.53 -20.25
C ASP A 120 7.73 -2.15 -18.78
N LEU A 121 6.86 -2.88 -18.08
CA LEU A 121 6.58 -2.62 -16.67
C LEU A 121 7.82 -2.83 -15.80
N LEU A 122 8.55 -3.93 -16.00
CA LEU A 122 9.82 -4.16 -15.29
C LEU A 122 10.83 -3.05 -15.57
N ALA A 123 10.95 -2.59 -16.81
CA ALA A 123 11.86 -1.50 -17.16
C ALA A 123 11.49 -0.20 -16.44
N ARG A 124 10.20 0.15 -16.39
CA ARG A 124 9.69 1.32 -15.63
C ARG A 124 9.97 1.20 -14.14
N LEU A 125 9.77 0.02 -13.56
CA LEU A 125 10.04 -0.23 -12.13
C LEU A 125 11.54 -0.19 -11.81
N ARG A 126 12.41 -0.72 -12.69
CA ARG A 126 13.87 -0.58 -12.54
C ARG A 126 14.32 0.88 -12.63
N ALA A 127 13.72 1.64 -13.53
CA ALA A 127 13.98 3.07 -13.67
C ALA A 127 13.44 3.89 -12.47
N ALA A 128 12.53 3.35 -11.67
CA ALA A 128 12.08 3.96 -10.42
C ALA A 128 13.11 3.78 -9.28
N GLY A 129 13.89 2.69 -9.32
CA GLY A 129 14.89 2.35 -8.30
C GLY A 129 16.35 2.38 -8.75
N PRO A 130 16.86 3.30 -9.59
CA PRO A 130 18.23 3.25 -10.08
C PRO A 130 19.28 3.47 -8.97
N ARG A 131 18.85 3.96 -7.80
CA ARG A 131 19.71 4.14 -6.62
C ARG A 131 19.44 3.09 -5.54
N GLU A 132 18.43 2.26 -5.73
CA GLU A 132 17.93 1.28 -4.78
C GLU A 132 18.31 -0.12 -5.26
N GLN A 133 19.02 -0.87 -4.43
CA GLN A 133 19.28 -2.27 -4.76
C GLN A 133 17.99 -3.05 -4.51
N THR A 134 17.57 -3.85 -5.48
CA THR A 134 16.31 -4.58 -5.42
C THR A 134 16.48 -6.05 -5.78
N ALA A 135 15.93 -6.92 -4.94
CA ALA A 135 15.70 -8.32 -5.28
C ALA A 135 14.30 -8.45 -5.87
N VAL A 136 14.16 -9.19 -6.97
CA VAL A 136 12.90 -9.32 -7.71
C VAL A 136 12.52 -10.78 -7.89
N GLY A 137 11.29 -11.11 -7.50
CA GLY A 137 10.68 -12.41 -7.74
C GLY A 137 9.46 -12.25 -8.63
N GLU A 138 9.35 -13.05 -9.68
CA GLU A 138 8.24 -13.00 -10.63
C GLU A 138 7.47 -14.31 -10.64
N VAL A 139 6.15 -14.22 -10.80
CA VAL A 139 5.27 -15.36 -11.00
C VAL A 139 4.12 -14.97 -11.91
N THR A 140 3.59 -15.94 -12.66
CA THR A 140 2.39 -15.72 -13.47
C THR A 140 1.31 -16.68 -13.03
N TRP A 141 0.21 -16.14 -12.53
CA TRP A 141 -1.01 -16.88 -12.24
C TRP A 141 -1.77 -17.20 -13.53
N ARG A 142 -2.34 -18.39 -13.62
CA ARG A 142 -3.24 -18.88 -14.67
C ARG A 142 -4.46 -19.56 -14.04
N ALA A 143 -5.53 -19.71 -14.82
CA ALA A 143 -6.72 -20.44 -14.35
C ALA A 143 -6.34 -21.87 -13.93
N GLY A 144 -6.58 -22.21 -12.66
CA GLY A 144 -6.19 -23.49 -12.04
C GLY A 144 -5.01 -23.39 -11.08
N ASP A 145 -4.28 -22.27 -11.07
CA ASP A 145 -3.22 -22.02 -10.11
C ASP A 145 -3.77 -21.74 -8.70
N PRO A 146 -2.97 -21.97 -7.64
CA PRO A 146 -3.38 -21.75 -6.27
C PRO A 146 -3.80 -20.29 -5.98
N ASP A 147 -4.43 -20.07 -4.82
CA ASP A 147 -4.96 -18.77 -4.42
C ASP A 147 -3.90 -17.65 -4.36
N ALA A 148 -4.39 -16.41 -4.23
CA ALA A 148 -3.58 -15.19 -4.23
C ALA A 148 -2.43 -15.21 -3.20
N MET A 149 -2.68 -15.77 -2.01
CA MET A 149 -1.71 -15.79 -0.92
C MET A 149 -0.58 -16.76 -1.21
N ARG A 150 -0.92 -17.96 -1.70
CA ARG A 150 0.08 -18.96 -2.09
C ARG A 150 0.95 -18.46 -3.23
N LEU A 151 0.37 -17.73 -4.18
CA LEU A 151 1.11 -17.17 -5.28
C LEU A 151 2.01 -16.00 -4.85
N LEU A 152 1.55 -15.15 -3.93
CA LEU A 152 2.39 -14.12 -3.33
C LEU A 152 3.58 -14.73 -2.57
N HIS A 153 3.34 -15.78 -1.78
CA HIS A 153 4.41 -16.52 -1.11
C HIS A 153 5.37 -17.19 -2.09
N ALA A 154 4.88 -17.71 -3.22
CA ALA A 154 5.73 -18.27 -4.26
C ALA A 154 6.62 -17.18 -4.90
N ALA A 155 6.06 -15.99 -5.18
CA ALA A 155 6.81 -14.86 -5.71
C ALA A 155 7.87 -14.36 -4.71
N ILE A 156 7.51 -14.24 -3.43
CA ILE A 156 8.44 -13.90 -2.35
C ILE A 156 9.55 -14.96 -2.23
N GLY A 157 9.19 -16.25 -2.29
CA GLY A 157 10.15 -17.36 -2.23
C GLY A 157 11.11 -17.41 -3.42
N ALA A 158 10.68 -16.93 -4.59
CA ALA A 158 11.50 -16.85 -5.80
C ALA A 158 12.54 -15.71 -5.79
N MET A 159 12.55 -14.84 -4.78
CA MET A 159 13.53 -13.76 -4.63
C MET A 159 14.90 -14.22 -4.13
N ARG A 160 15.09 -15.53 -3.90
CA ARG A 160 16.32 -16.15 -3.38
C ARG A 160 17.38 -16.34 -4.45
#